data_AF-A0A938CKU6-F1
#
_entry.id   AF-A0A938CKU6-F1
#
_cell.length_a   1.000
_cell.length_b   1.000
_cell.length_c   1.000
_cell.angle_alpha   90.00
_cell.angle_beta   90.00
_cell.angle_gamma   90.00
#
_symmetry.space_group_name_H-M   'P 1'
#
loop_
_entity.id
_entity.type
_entity.pdbx_description
1 polymer ?
#
loop_
_entity_poly.entity_id
_entity_poly.type
_entity_poly.pdbx_seq_one_letter_code
_entity_poly.pdbx_strand_id
1 'polypeptide(L)'
;MSRGKIRKIVPADFKEGRWRNGMGVSWEIAEEASAGLGSGFLWRFATALIAADVPFSLYPDVDRVFTLIEGNGLTLSLGGPMIEVGSCFAPRRFPGDQAATCRLRDGPCRALNL
;
A
#
# COMPACT_ATOMS: atom_id res chain seq x y z
N MET A 1 19.26 0.49 30.31
CA MET A 1 18.43 0.23 29.12
C MET A 1 17.68 1.51 28.78
N SER A 2 17.98 2.15 27.66
CA SER A 2 17.24 3.34 27.21
C SER A 2 15.82 2.92 26.82
N ARG A 3 14.79 3.50 27.44
CA ARG A 3 13.41 3.34 26.96
C ARG A 3 13.35 3.88 25.52
N GLY A 4 12.81 3.09 24.60
CA GLY A 4 12.60 3.54 23.22
C GLY A 4 11.81 4.85 23.18
N LYS A 5 12.16 5.75 22.26
CA LYS A 5 11.45 7.02 22.07
C LYS A 5 10.08 6.72 21.45
N ILE A 6 9.01 7.12 22.13
CA ILE A 6 7.65 7.02 21.61
C ILE A 6 7.33 8.31 20.86
N ARG A 7 6.79 8.19 19.65
CA ARG A 7 6.29 9.32 18.85
C ARG A 7 4.84 9.05 18.46
N LYS A 8 3.97 10.04 18.64
CA LYS A 8 2.65 10.08 18.01
C LYS A 8 2.81 10.69 16.62
N ILE A 9 2.28 10.01 15.60
CA ILE A 9 2.21 10.50 14.22
C ILE A 9 0.75 10.84 13.95
N VAL A 10 0.48 12.05 13.50
CA VAL A 10 -0.87 12.51 13.15
C VAL A 10 -1.00 12.68 11.63
N PRO A 11 -2.21 12.75 11.05
CA PRO A 11 -2.37 12.90 9.60
C PRO A 11 -1.63 14.08 8.98
N ALA A 12 -1.45 15.18 9.74
CA ALA A 12 -0.68 16.34 9.29
C ALA A 12 0.83 16.06 9.14
N ASP A 13 1.34 14.98 9.75
CA ASP A 13 2.73 14.54 9.57
C ASP A 13 2.92 13.65 8.34
N PHE A 14 1.83 13.18 7.70
CA PHE A 14 1.95 12.24 6.60
C PHE A 14 2.58 12.92 5.39
N LYS A 15 3.49 12.21 4.72
CA LYS A 15 4.14 12.71 3.52
C LYS A 15 3.41 12.23 2.29
N GLU A 16 2.94 13.14 1.45
CA GLU A 16 2.37 12.76 0.16
C GLU A 16 3.49 12.27 -0.78
N GLY A 17 3.26 11.12 -1.40
CA GLY A 17 4.15 10.49 -2.38
C GLY A 17 3.37 10.01 -3.58
N ARG A 18 3.82 10.39 -4.78
CA ARG A 18 3.33 9.81 -6.04
C ARG A 18 3.77 8.36 -6.12
N TRP A 19 2.89 7.49 -6.60
CA TRP A 19 3.27 6.10 -6.88
C TRP A 19 4.35 6.05 -7.97
N ARG A 20 5.19 4.99 -7.97
CA ARG A 20 6.27 4.83 -8.96
C ARG A 20 5.76 4.79 -10.41
N ASN A 21 4.53 4.32 -10.61
CA ASN A 21 3.86 4.33 -11.91
C ASN A 21 3.19 5.67 -12.27
N GLY A 22 3.18 6.66 -11.36
CA GLY A 22 2.58 7.97 -11.56
C GLY A 22 1.04 8.04 -11.52
N MET A 23 0.35 6.91 -11.34
CA MET A 23 -1.10 6.77 -11.52
C MET A 23 -1.91 6.93 -10.23
N GLY A 24 -1.29 7.36 -9.14
CA GLY A 24 -1.97 7.60 -7.88
C GLY A 24 -1.07 8.23 -6.83
N VAL A 25 -1.65 8.39 -5.64
CA VAL A 25 -1.02 9.05 -4.50
C VAL A 25 -1.14 8.18 -3.26
N SER A 26 -0.10 8.21 -2.45
CA SER A 26 -0.08 7.66 -1.10
C SER A 26 0.32 8.74 -0.11
N TRP A 27 -0.13 8.58 1.13
CA TRP A 27 0.32 9.37 2.27
C TRP A 27 1.09 8.45 3.21
N GLU A 28 2.40 8.64 3.24
CA GLU A 28 3.34 7.85 4.02
C GLU A 28 3.25 8.25 5.49
N ILE A 29 3.00 7.25 6.36
CA ILE A 29 2.82 7.41 7.79
C ILE A 29 4.18 7.27 8.49
N ALA A 30 4.90 6.20 8.16
CA ALA A 30 6.23 5.92 8.68
C ALA A 30 6.97 4.96 7.74
N GLU A 31 8.29 5.01 7.76
CA GLU A 31 9.15 4.09 7.02
C GLU A 31 10.49 3.94 7.71
N GLU A 32 11.20 2.88 7.35
CA GLU A 32 12.64 2.77 7.55
C GLU A 32 13.31 2.76 6.17
N ALA A 33 13.81 3.92 5.76
CA ALA A 33 14.48 4.08 4.47
C ALA A 33 15.80 3.29 4.42
N SER A 34 16.08 2.69 3.25
CA SER A 34 17.30 1.94 3.00
C SER A 34 17.70 2.08 1.53
N ALA A 35 18.72 2.90 1.26
CA ALA A 35 19.21 3.13 -0.10
C ALA A 35 19.88 1.90 -0.74
N GLY A 36 20.22 0.88 0.06
CA GLY A 36 20.81 -0.37 -0.42
C GLY A 36 19.80 -1.38 -0.98
N LEU A 37 18.50 -1.15 -0.80
CA LEU A 37 17.43 -2.03 -1.27
C LEU A 37 16.76 -1.47 -2.52
N GLY A 38 16.35 -2.32 -3.46
CA GLY A 38 15.64 -1.89 -4.68
C GLY A 38 14.26 -1.23 -4.41
N SER A 39 13.67 -1.54 -3.26
CA SER A 39 12.48 -0.87 -2.72
C SER A 39 12.76 0.57 -2.23
N GLY A 40 13.99 0.87 -1.82
CA GLY A 40 14.38 2.11 -1.15
C GLY A 40 14.04 2.14 0.35
N PHE A 41 13.46 1.07 0.90
CA PHE A 41 13.03 0.97 2.30
C PHE A 41 13.05 -0.48 2.79
N LEU A 42 13.29 -0.68 4.09
CA LEU A 42 13.13 -1.98 4.75
C LEU A 42 11.65 -2.30 5.02
N TRP A 43 10.90 -1.31 5.49
CA TRP A 43 9.44 -1.36 5.62
C TRP A 43 8.86 0.04 5.41
N ARG A 44 7.61 0.11 4.96
CA ARG A 44 6.89 1.36 4.77
C ARG A 44 5.42 1.19 5.07
N PHE A 45 4.90 2.05 5.95
CA PHE A 45 3.50 2.09 6.31
C PHE A 45 2.84 3.33 5.71
N ALA A 46 1.85 3.15 4.86
CA ALA A 46 1.23 4.24 4.11
C ALA A 46 -0.26 3.99 3.85
N THR A 47 -1.04 5.06 3.73
CA THR A 47 -2.39 4.99 3.15
C THR A 47 -2.37 5.39 1.68
N ALA A 48 -3.24 4.81 0.86
CA ALA A 48 -3.32 5.08 -0.57
C ALA A 48 -4.77 5.26 -1.01
N LEU A 49 -5.01 6.20 -1.93
CA LEU A 49 -6.28 6.37 -2.62
C LEU A 49 -6.21 5.68 -3.98
N ILE A 50 -7.13 4.76 -4.24
CA ILE A 50 -7.31 4.06 -5.50
C ILE A 50 -8.55 4.64 -6.16
N ALA A 51 -8.36 5.61 -7.05
CA ALA A 51 -9.45 6.34 -7.69
C ALA A 51 -9.99 5.66 -8.96
N ALA A 52 -9.21 4.78 -9.56
CA ALA A 52 -9.55 4.04 -10.78
C ALA A 52 -8.84 2.68 -10.81
N ASP A 53 -9.26 1.81 -11.72
CA ASP A 53 -8.55 0.58 -12.05
C ASP A 53 -7.10 0.90 -12.44
N VAL A 54 -6.14 0.22 -11.82
CA VAL A 54 -4.74 0.62 -11.93
C VAL A 54 -3.79 -0.55 -11.68
N PRO A 55 -2.65 -0.62 -12.40
CA PRO A 55 -1.55 -1.48 -11.98
C PRO A 55 -0.97 -0.99 -10.65
N PHE A 56 -0.55 -1.90 -9.80
CA PHE A 56 0.21 -1.57 -8.61
C PHE A 56 1.68 -1.33 -8.97
N SER A 57 2.33 -0.41 -8.26
CA SER A 57 3.78 -0.21 -8.41
C SER A 57 4.56 -1.41 -7.90
N LEU A 58 5.60 -1.81 -8.62
CA LEU A 58 6.53 -2.88 -8.23
C LEU A 58 7.54 -2.39 -7.19
N TYR A 59 7.75 -3.21 -6.16
CA TYR A 59 8.78 -3.05 -5.15
C TYR A 59 9.56 -4.36 -5.04
N PRO A 60 10.80 -4.42 -5.57
CA PRO A 60 11.63 -5.64 -5.51
C PRO A 60 11.81 -6.12 -4.07
N ASP A 61 11.72 -7.44 -3.88
CA ASP A 61 11.98 -8.14 -2.61
C ASP A 61 11.11 -7.66 -1.42
N VAL A 62 9.90 -7.16 -1.69
CA VAL A 62 8.96 -6.68 -0.68
C VAL A 62 7.72 -7.56 -0.62
N ASP A 63 7.37 -8.05 0.57
CA ASP A 63 6.03 -8.55 0.87
C ASP A 63 5.07 -7.38 1.09
N ARG A 64 3.87 -7.43 0.51
CA ARG A 64 2.84 -6.42 0.76
C ARG A 64 1.71 -6.97 1.62
N VAL A 65 1.31 -6.20 2.62
CA VAL A 65 0.04 -6.39 3.34
C VAL A 65 -0.89 -5.22 3.00
N PHE A 66 -1.91 -5.51 2.21
CA PHE A 66 -2.91 -4.55 1.77
C PHE A 66 -4.19 -4.70 2.58
N THR A 67 -4.68 -3.62 3.17
CA THR A 67 -5.92 -3.61 3.94
C THR A 67 -6.83 -2.52 3.43
N LEU A 68 -8.01 -2.87 2.90
CA LEU A 68 -9.05 -1.91 2.59
C LEU A 68 -9.54 -1.25 3.89
N ILE A 69 -9.66 0.07 3.89
CA ILE A 69 -10.16 0.84 5.05
C ILE A 69 -11.37 1.71 4.72
N GLU A 70 -11.64 1.95 3.44
CA GLU A 70 -12.78 2.72 2.94
C GLU A 70 -13.13 2.27 1.51
N GLY A 71 -14.41 2.30 1.15
CA GLY A 71 -14.91 1.97 -0.19
C GLY A 71 -15.57 0.59 -0.29
N ASN A 72 -16.17 0.31 -1.45
CA ASN A 72 -16.99 -0.88 -1.69
C ASN A 72 -16.18 -2.14 -2.05
N GLY A 73 -14.86 -1.99 -2.17
CA GLY A 73 -13.92 -3.08 -2.43
C GLY A 73 -13.38 -3.12 -3.85
N LEU A 74 -12.45 -4.04 -4.05
CA LEU A 74 -11.75 -4.26 -5.31
C LEU A 74 -11.28 -5.71 -5.43
N THR A 75 -10.93 -6.11 -6.65
CA THR A 75 -10.24 -7.37 -6.94
C THR A 75 -8.80 -7.06 -7.31
N LEU A 76 -7.85 -7.83 -6.77
CA LEU A 76 -6.45 -7.81 -7.19
C LEU A 76 -6.18 -9.01 -8.10
N SER A 77 -5.55 -8.80 -9.26
CA SER A 77 -5.08 -9.87 -10.14
C SER A 77 -3.55 -9.90 -10.14
N LEU A 78 -2.95 -11.05 -9.82
CA LEU A 78 -1.49 -11.23 -9.72
C LEU A 78 -0.90 -11.96 -10.95
N GLY A 79 -1.39 -11.66 -12.15
CA GLY A 79 -1.00 -12.40 -13.37
C GLY A 79 -1.54 -13.85 -13.42
N GLY A 80 -2.51 -14.17 -12.57
CA GLY A 80 -3.16 -15.48 -12.50
C GLY A 80 -4.27 -15.47 -11.43
N PRO A 81 -3.97 -15.87 -10.17
CA PRO A 81 -4.96 -15.86 -9.08
C PRO A 81 -5.55 -14.46 -8.86
N MET A 82 -6.86 -14.45 -8.56
CA MET A 82 -7.57 -13.24 -8.13
C MET A 82 -7.75 -13.26 -6.61
N ILE A 83 -7.52 -12.11 -5.98
CA ILE A 83 -7.76 -11.89 -4.56
C ILE A 83 -8.91 -10.90 -4.42
N GLU A 84 -10.02 -11.36 -3.84
CA GLU A 84 -11.17 -10.53 -3.53
C GLU A 84 -10.94 -9.73 -2.24
N VAL A 85 -11.07 -8.40 -2.37
CA VAL A 85 -10.97 -7.43 -1.27
C VAL A 85 -12.31 -6.73 -1.10
N GLY A 86 -13.32 -7.47 -0.64
CA GLY A 86 -14.70 -7.00 -0.50
C GLY A 86 -15.11 -6.49 0.88
N SER A 87 -14.21 -6.51 1.87
CA SER A 87 -14.51 -6.09 3.25
C SER A 87 -13.39 -5.23 3.81
N CYS A 88 -13.75 -4.13 4.45
CA CYS A 88 -12.79 -3.31 5.17
C CYS A 88 -12.18 -4.09 6.34
N PHE A 89 -10.93 -3.75 6.67
CA PHE A 89 -10.18 -4.28 7.81
C PHE A 89 -9.86 -5.78 7.72
N ALA A 90 -9.89 -6.34 6.50
CA ALA A 90 -9.43 -7.70 6.20
C ALA A 90 -8.10 -7.63 5.42
N PRO A 91 -6.94 -7.85 6.09
CA PRO A 91 -5.65 -7.78 5.42
C PRO A 91 -5.47 -8.88 4.37
N ARG A 92 -4.86 -8.52 3.25
CA ARG A 92 -4.47 -9.43 2.16
C ARG A 92 -2.98 -9.35 1.92
N ARG A 93 -2.33 -10.50 1.86
CA ARG A 93 -0.88 -10.59 1.60
C ARG A 93 -0.65 -10.96 0.15
N PHE A 94 0.28 -10.27 -0.51
CA PHE A 94 0.75 -10.64 -1.83
C PHE A 94 2.16 -10.09 -2.09
N PRO A 95 2.94 -10.74 -2.96
CA PRO A 95 4.27 -10.27 -3.36
C PRO A 95 4.21 -8.89 -4.01
N GLY A 96 5.00 -7.94 -3.49
CA GLY A 96 5.12 -6.58 -4.02
C GLY A 96 6.02 -6.46 -5.25
N ASP A 97 6.80 -7.51 -5.55
CA ASP A 97 7.69 -7.65 -6.68
C ASP A 97 7.06 -8.38 -7.88
N GLN A 98 5.80 -8.82 -7.75
CA GLN A 98 5.02 -9.39 -8.83
C GLN A 98 4.02 -8.38 -9.40
N ALA A 99 3.75 -8.50 -10.69
CA ALA A 99 2.78 -7.64 -11.36
C ALA A 99 1.38 -7.88 -10.78
N ALA A 100 0.79 -6.79 -10.28
CA ALA A 100 -0.56 -6.79 -9.75
C ALA A 100 -1.38 -5.67 -10.39
N THR A 101 -2.64 -5.94 -10.75
CA THR A 101 -3.61 -4.92 -11.16
C THR A 101 -4.81 -4.96 -10.24
N CYS A 102 -5.42 -3.81 -9.97
CA CYS A 102 -6.70 -3.78 -9.29
C CYS A 102 -7.84 -3.38 -10.22
N ARG A 103 -9.01 -3.95 -9.95
CA ARG A 103 -10.28 -3.53 -10.50
C ARG A 103 -11.21 -3.12 -9.36
N LEU A 104 -11.66 -1.87 -9.36
CA LEU A 104 -12.61 -1.37 -8.38
C LEU A 104 -13.97 -2.02 -8.60
N ARG A 105 -14.65 -2.36 -7.50
CA ARG A 105 -16.00 -2.93 -7.55
C ARG A 105 -17.03 -1.86 -7.86
N ASP A 106 -17.03 -0.78 -7.08
CA ASP A 106 -17.95 0.34 -7.22
C ASP A 106 -17.38 1.58 -6.50
N GLY A 107 -16.78 2.48 -7.29
CA GLY A 107 -16.20 3.73 -6.80
C GLY A 107 -14.82 3.62 -6.15
N PRO A 108 -14.23 4.77 -5.75
CA PRO A 108 -12.89 4.82 -5.18
C PRO A 108 -12.75 4.04 -3.88
N CYS A 109 -11.56 3.53 -3.63
CA CYS A 109 -11.21 2.84 -2.39
C CYS A 109 -10.01 3.50 -1.71
N ARG A 110 -9.98 3.45 -0.37
CA ARG A 110 -8.80 3.79 0.41
C ARG A 110 -8.25 2.55 1.09
N ALA A 111 -6.94 2.41 1.08
CA ALA A 111 -6.26 1.30 1.69
C ALA A 111 -5.11 1.73 2.58
N LEU A 112 -4.74 0.82 3.49
CA LEU A 112 -3.53 0.86 4.28
C LEU A 112 -2.57 -0.21 3.72
N ASN A 113 -1.31 0.16 3.55
CA ASN A 113 -0.26 -0.70 3.04
C ASN A 113 0.85 -0.79 4.09
N LEU A 114 1.31 -2.02 4.32
CA LEU A 114 2.57 -2.35 4.97
C LEU A 114 3.44 -3.11 3.96
#